data_AF-M5BUN4-F1
#
_entry.id   AF-M5BUN4-F1
#
_cell.length_a   1.000
_cell.length_b   1.000
_cell.length_c   1.000
_cell.angle_alpha   90.00
_cell.angle_beta   90.00
_cell.angle_gamma   90.00
#
_symmetry.space_group_name_H-M   'P 1'
#
loop_
_entity.id
_entity.type
_entity.pdbx_description
1 polymer ?
#
loop_
_entity_poly.entity_id
_entity_poly.type
_entity_poly.pdbx_seq_one_letter_code
_entity_poly.pdbx_strand_id
1 'polypeptide(L)' 'MSDVETIDANAVHIFKELVEQYRERGVRTFFAHLRQEQREKFEKAEIIEIVGEDHIMETVADAMTVIERENSLS' A
#
# COMPACT_ATOMS: atom_id res chain seq x y z
N MET A 1 1.41 6.45 -6.05
CA MET A 1 2.76 6.16 -6.60
C MET A 1 2.92 6.59 -8.06
N SER A 2 2.07 7.50 -8.58
CA SER A 2 2.07 7.94 -9.99
C SER A 2 3.37 8.61 -10.43
N ASP A 3 3.88 9.52 -9.60
CA ASP A 3 5.09 10.32 -9.88
C ASP A 3 6.38 9.64 -9.40
N VAL A 4 6.28 8.48 -8.77
CA VAL A 4 7.43 7.68 -8.38
C VAL A 4 7.76 6.76 -9.55
N GLU A 5 8.88 7.00 -10.22
CA GLU A 5 9.30 6.20 -11.37
C GLU A 5 9.99 4.90 -10.93
N THR A 6 10.94 5.00 -10.00
CA THR A 6 11.73 3.87 -9.50
C THR A 6 11.81 3.89 -7.99
N ILE A 7 11.93 2.71 -7.38
CA ILE A 7 12.18 2.57 -5.95
C ILE A 7 13.36 1.62 -5.70
N ASP A 8 14.29 2.02 -4.84
CA ASP A 8 15.43 1.19 -4.46
C ASP A 8 15.12 0.34 -3.21
N ALA A 9 16.06 -0.52 -2.81
CA ALA A 9 15.89 -1.41 -1.67
C ALA A 9 15.73 -0.66 -0.34
N ASN A 10 16.38 0.51 -0.19
CA ASN A 10 16.31 1.28 1.05
C ASN A 10 14.93 1.92 1.20
N ALA A 11 14.40 2.52 0.13
CA ALA A 11 13.06 3.08 0.13
C ALA A 11 11.99 1.99 0.37
N VAL A 12 12.14 0.79 -0.21
CA VAL A 12 11.26 -0.35 0.09
C VAL A 12 11.31 -0.73 1.57
N HIS A 13 12.50 -0.76 2.18
CA HIS A 13 12.65 -1.06 3.60
C HIS A 13 11.93 -0.03 4.48
N ILE A 14 12.08 1.27 4.18
CA ILE A 14 11.38 2.35 4.88
C ILE A 14 9.86 2.21 4.74
N PHE A 15 9.34 1.86 3.55
CA PHE A 15 7.91 1.60 3.39
C PHE A 15 7.43 0.43 4.24
N LYS A 16 8.21 -0.65 4.36
CA LYS A 16 7.87 -1.78 5.23
C LYS A 16 7.72 -1.33 6.68
N GLU A 17 8.73 -0.62 7.22
CA GLU A 17 8.68 -0.10 8.59
C GLU A 17 7.48 0.83 8.82
N LEU A 18 7.19 1.71 7.86
CA LEU A 18 6.04 2.63 7.96
C LEU A 18 4.71 1.89 8.00
N VAL A 19 4.53 0.90 7.12
CA VAL A 19 3.29 0.11 7.05
C VAL A 19 3.11 -0.73 8.32
N GLU A 20 4.18 -1.34 8.84
CA GLU A 20 4.16 -2.08 10.11
C GLU A 20 3.73 -1.15 11.26
N GLN A 21 4.35 0.01 11.39
CA GLN A 21 4.01 0.99 12.45
C GLN A 21 2.57 1.50 12.33
N TYR A 22 2.06 1.73 11.13
CA TYR A 22 0.68 2.15 10.95
C TYR A 22 -0.29 1.03 11.31
N ARG A 23 -0.01 -0.21 10.90
CA ARG A 23 -0.80 -1.39 11.26
C ARG A 23 -0.87 -1.59 12.77
N GLU A 24 0.25 -1.47 13.48
CA GLU A 24 0.30 -1.55 14.95
C GLU A 24 -0.57 -0.50 15.64
N ARG A 25 -0.75 0.66 15.02
CA ARG A 25 -1.62 1.74 15.51
C ARG A 25 -3.08 1.61 15.08
N GLY A 26 -3.44 0.53 14.39
CA GLY A 26 -4.78 0.32 13.83
C GLY A 26 -5.09 1.23 12.63
N VAL A 27 -4.06 1.80 11.98
CA VAL A 27 -4.21 2.65 10.80
C VAL A 27 -4.05 1.78 9.55
N ARG A 28 -5.11 1.67 8.75
CA ARG A 28 -5.09 1.00 7.44
C ARG A 28 -4.30 1.86 6.45
N THR A 29 -3.50 1.22 5.61
CA THR A 29 -2.72 1.87 4.55
C THR A 29 -3.19 1.34 3.20
N PHE A 30 -3.21 2.21 2.19
CA PHE A 30 -3.57 1.86 0.82
C PHE A 30 -2.48 2.37 -0.12
N PHE A 31 -2.18 1.61 -1.17
CA PHE A 31 -1.26 2.06 -2.21
C PHE A 31 -1.98 2.15 -3.55
N ALA A 32 -2.01 3.35 -4.13
CA ALA A 32 -2.55 3.60 -5.46
C ALA A 32 -1.44 3.79 -6.51
N HIS A 33 -1.74 3.43 -7.76
CA HIS A 33 -0.84 3.60 -8.91
C HIS A 33 0.51 2.86 -8.77
N LEU A 34 0.50 1.66 -8.17
CA LEU A 34 1.70 0.84 -8.04
C LEU A 34 2.06 0.24 -9.42
N ARG A 35 3.19 0.64 -10.00
CA ARG A 35 3.68 0.03 -11.25
C ARG A 35 4.12 -1.40 -10.98
N GLN A 36 4.12 -2.26 -12.01
CA GLN A 36 4.48 -3.68 -11.87
C GLN A 36 5.84 -3.88 -11.16
N GLU A 37 6.88 -3.14 -11.55
CA GLU A 37 8.21 -3.24 -10.93
C GLU A 37 8.20 -2.90 -9.43
N GLN A 38 7.41 -1.88 -9.05
CA GLN A 38 7.25 -1.48 -7.65
C GLN A 38 6.49 -2.54 -6.86
N ARG A 39 5.43 -3.12 -7.48
CA ARG A 39 4.65 -4.22 -6.91
C ARG A 39 5.51 -5.42 -6.62
N GLU A 40 6.35 -5.85 -7.57
CA GLU A 40 7.25 -6.99 -7.37
C GLU A 40 8.24 -6.76 -6.21
N LYS A 41 8.74 -5.52 -6.04
CA LYS A 41 9.61 -5.16 -4.91
C LYS A 41 8.85 -5.17 -3.58
N PHE A 42 7.61 -4.68 -3.56
CA PHE A 42 6.75 -4.68 -2.39
C PHE A 42 6.35 -6.11 -1.97
N GLU A 43 6.04 -6.96 -2.95
CA GLU A 43 5.72 -8.37 -2.76
C GLU A 43 6.92 -9.11 -2.15
N LYS A 44 8.12 -8.94 -2.70
CA LYS A 44 9.36 -9.51 -2.15
C LYS A 44 9.69 -9.04 -0.74
N ALA A 45 9.27 -7.82 -0.38
CA ALA A 45 9.46 -7.26 0.95
C ALA A 45 8.32 -7.61 1.91
N GLU A 46 7.32 -8.39 1.48
CA GLU A 46 6.12 -8.77 2.23
C GLU A 46 5.22 -7.58 2.60
N ILE A 47 5.43 -6.42 1.96
CA ILE A 47 4.61 -5.22 2.22
C ILE A 47 3.16 -5.52 1.86
N ILE A 48 2.91 -6.14 0.71
CA ILE A 48 1.56 -6.47 0.24
C ILE A 48 0.83 -7.39 1.23
N GLU A 49 1.53 -8.36 1.84
CA GLU A 49 0.96 -9.23 2.87
C GLU A 49 0.60 -8.45 4.15
N ILE A 50 1.41 -7.45 4.50
CA ILE A 50 1.15 -6.63 5.69
C ILE A 50 -0.08 -5.73 5.48
N VAL A 51 -0.22 -5.11 4.29
CA VAL A 51 -1.34 -4.21 3.99
C VAL A 51 -2.63 -4.94 3.63
N GLY A 52 -2.54 -6.06 2.91
CA GLY A 52 -3.67 -6.70 2.23
C GLY A 52 -3.64 -6.43 0.72
N GLU A 53 -3.86 -7.48 -0.07
CA GLU A 53 -3.91 -7.40 -1.54
C GLU A 53 -5.05 -6.47 -2.01
N ASP A 54 -6.16 -6.49 -1.29
CA ASP A 54 -7.33 -5.64 -1.48
C ASP A 54 -7.07 -4.16 -1.18
N HIS A 55 -5.92 -3.79 -0.62
CA HIS A 55 -5.50 -2.42 -0.40
C HIS A 55 -4.53 -1.87 -1.47
N ILE A 56 -4.24 -2.67 -2.51
CA ILE A 56 -3.48 -2.25 -3.68
C ILE A 56 -4.45 -1.84 -4.79
N MET A 57 -4.46 -0.55 -5.10
CA MET A 57 -5.48 0.08 -5.93
C MET A 57 -4.90 0.60 -7.24
N GLU A 58 -5.67 0.52 -8.32
CA GLU A 58 -5.28 1.12 -9.59
C GLU A 58 -5.19 2.65 -9.46
N THR A 59 -6.22 3.26 -8.85
CA THR A 59 -6.30 4.71 -8.65
C THR A 59 -6.59 5.10 -7.20
N VAL A 60 -6.36 6.38 -6.89
CA VAL A 60 -6.76 6.96 -5.61
C VAL A 60 -8.30 6.94 -5.44
N ALA A 61 -9.05 7.08 -6.53
CA ALA A 61 -10.52 7.04 -6.48
C ALA A 61 -11.05 5.66 -6.09
N ASP A 62 -10.40 4.59 -6.57
CA ASP A 62 -10.74 3.21 -6.18
C ASP A 62 -10.48 2.99 -4.68
N ALA A 63 -9.34 3.49 -4.18
CA ALA A 63 -9.02 3.45 -2.76
C ALA A 63 -10.08 4.14 -1.91
N MET A 64 -10.49 5.35 -2.30
CA MET A 64 -11.54 6.10 -1.58
C MET A 64 -12.88 5.36 -1.58
N THR A 65 -13.26 4.75 -2.71
CA THR A 65 -14.49 3.96 -2.80
C THR A 65 -14.50 2.78 -1.83
N VAL A 66 -13.36 2.09 -1.70
CA VAL A 66 -13.23 0.97 -0.74
C VAL A 66 -13.25 1.47 0.70
N ILE A 67 -12.52 2.54 1.01
CA ILE A 67 -12.51 3.16 2.34
C ILE A 67 -13.92 3.58 2.78
N GLU A 68 -14.69 4.22 1.89
CA GLU A 68 -16.07 4.63 2.17
C GLU A 68 -16.99 3.43 2.45
N ARG A 69 -16.85 2.34 1.67
CA ARG A 69 -17.61 1.11 1.88
C ARG A 69 -17.28 0.47 3.22
N GLU A 70 -16.00 0.34 3.54
CA GLU A 70 -15.55 -0.28 4.79
C GLU A 70 -15.96 0.54 6.02
N ASN A 71 -15.88 1.87 5.95
CA ASN A 71 -16.31 2.76 7.03
C ASN A 71 -17.84 2.74 7.22
N SER A 72 -18.61 2.45 6.18
CA SER A 72 -20.07 2.32 6.26
C SER A 72 -20.51 1.00 6.89
N LEU A 73 -19.60 0.02 6.99
CA LEU A 73 -19.83 -1.31 7.56
C LEU A 73 -19.31 -1.46 8.99
N SER A 74 -18.56 -0.48 9.51
CA SER A 74 -18.03 -0.43 10.89
C SER A 74 -18.93 0.37 11.83
#